data_AF-A0A842TG01-F1
#
_entry.id   AF-A0A842TG01-F1
#
_cell.length_a   1.000
_cell.length_b   1.000
_cell.length_c   1.000
_cell.angle_alpha   90.00
_cell.angle_beta   90.00
_cell.angle_gamma   90.00
#
_symmetry.space_group_name_H-M   'P 1'
#
loop_
_entity.id
_entity.type
_entity.pdbx_description
1 polymer ?
#
loop_
_entity_poly.entity_id
_entity_poly.type
_entity_poly.pdbx_seq_one_letter_code
_entity_poly.pdbx_strand_id
1 'polypeptide(L)'
;MKKTNFHKKRKFYGLILIAMLFFLLGSNNSLIHLKSAQENNLENIYNLDTDLTIEEAMSSPLVDVVINGTVWGFWGQCIDVYLEQLTTEDVTITISAGVVLSPADSGVQNMIVAKTEVVYLTFSGDSEIITLYAFCGESSDDAPDEDDTFTVSSISYGPSTCVGKILAYFETNDTYIDTQSGQFAIWACIDGVASVRPLVSFLPGTEEEVNLILEESGTGLSLDRPSIPGFSLFPTIITLFSALGLILILYKKKNF
;
A
#
# COMPACT_ATOMS: atom_id res chain seq x y z
N MET A 1 -86.08 3.57 -54.19
CA MET A 1 -84.67 4.00 -54.41
C MET A 1 -84.37 5.24 -53.57
N LYS A 2 -83.61 5.13 -52.48
CA LYS A 2 -83.17 6.27 -51.66
C LYS A 2 -81.80 6.76 -52.16
N LYS A 3 -81.76 7.94 -52.78
CA LYS A 3 -80.50 8.63 -53.12
C LYS A 3 -79.87 9.17 -51.84
N THR A 4 -78.80 8.54 -51.37
CA THR A 4 -78.00 9.05 -50.24
C THR A 4 -77.01 10.11 -50.71
N ASN A 5 -76.94 11.18 -49.92
CA ASN A 5 -76.43 12.48 -50.28
C ASN A 5 -74.90 12.53 -50.13
N PHE A 6 -74.18 12.36 -51.24
CA PHE A 6 -72.71 12.22 -51.32
C PHE A 6 -71.94 13.49 -50.89
N HIS A 7 -72.64 14.64 -50.79
CA HIS A 7 -71.98 15.93 -50.55
C HIS A 7 -71.54 16.17 -49.10
N LYS A 8 -72.14 15.50 -48.11
CA LYS A 8 -71.76 15.67 -46.69
C LYS A 8 -70.47 14.96 -46.29
N LYS A 9 -70.06 13.88 -46.98
CA LYS A 9 -68.83 13.14 -46.66
C LYS A 9 -67.55 13.89 -47.05
N ARG A 10 -67.56 14.70 -48.12
CA ARG A 10 -66.37 15.44 -48.58
C ARG A 10 -65.91 16.54 -47.63
N LYS A 11 -66.81 17.17 -46.87
CA LYS A 11 -66.44 18.21 -45.89
C LYS A 11 -65.81 17.65 -44.61
N PHE A 12 -66.09 16.39 -44.26
CA PHE A 12 -65.56 15.77 -43.05
C PHE A 12 -64.10 15.32 -43.24
N TYR A 13 -63.75 14.77 -44.41
CA TYR A 13 -62.37 14.35 -44.70
C TYR A 13 -61.41 15.53 -44.92
N GLY A 14 -61.88 16.68 -45.42
CA GLY A 14 -61.05 17.87 -45.59
C GLY A 14 -60.61 18.50 -44.26
N LEU A 15 -61.45 18.45 -43.22
CA LEU A 15 -61.14 19.01 -41.91
C LEU A 15 -60.15 18.15 -41.12
N ILE A 16 -60.19 16.83 -41.29
CA ILE A 16 -59.24 15.90 -40.67
C ILE A 16 -57.84 16.06 -41.28
N LEU A 17 -57.75 16.30 -42.60
CA LEU A 17 -56.46 16.47 -43.27
C LEU A 17 -55.75 17.78 -42.89
N ILE A 18 -56.51 18.85 -42.67
CA ILE A 18 -55.96 20.15 -42.21
C ILE A 18 -55.50 20.06 -40.75
N ALA A 19 -56.22 19.34 -39.89
CA ALA A 19 -55.81 19.13 -38.49
C ALA A 19 -54.51 18.29 -38.37
N MET A 20 -54.32 17.27 -39.24
CA MET A 20 -53.06 16.51 -39.26
C MET A 20 -51.87 17.34 -39.76
N LEU A 21 -52.07 18.25 -40.72
CA LEU A 21 -50.99 19.11 -41.23
C LEU A 21 -50.50 20.12 -40.19
N PHE A 22 -51.39 20.64 -39.34
CA PHE A 22 -51.01 21.55 -38.24
C PHE A 22 -50.27 20.82 -37.10
N PHE A 23 -50.58 19.56 -36.85
CA PHE A 23 -49.89 18.76 -35.83
C PHE A 23 -48.44 18.42 -36.23
N LEU A 24 -48.19 18.25 -37.54
CA LEU A 24 -46.86 17.98 -38.10
C LEU A 24 -45.97 19.24 -38.22
N LEU A 25 -46.56 20.44 -38.26
CA LEU A 25 -45.80 21.69 -38.31
C LEU A 25 -45.51 22.30 -36.93
N GLY A 26 -46.22 21.87 -35.88
CA GLY A 26 -46.03 22.33 -34.50
C GLY A 26 -44.93 21.63 -33.71
N SER A 27 -44.29 20.58 -34.26
CA SER A 27 -43.35 19.71 -33.54
C SER A 27 -41.87 20.03 -33.78
N ASN A 28 -41.53 21.06 -34.58
CA ASN A 28 -40.15 21.34 -34.97
C ASN A 28 -39.38 22.27 -34.02
N ASN A 29 -40.04 22.91 -33.04
CA ASN A 29 -39.33 23.80 -32.09
C ASN A 29 -38.77 23.08 -30.86
N SER A 30 -39.25 21.87 -30.54
CA SER A 30 -38.70 21.06 -29.43
C SER A 30 -37.48 20.23 -29.85
N LEU A 31 -37.26 19.99 -31.16
CA LEU A 31 -36.14 19.19 -31.64
C LEU A 31 -34.81 19.95 -31.64
N ILE A 32 -34.83 21.28 -31.76
CA ILE A 32 -33.61 22.11 -31.76
C ILE A 32 -33.05 22.27 -30.34
N HIS A 33 -33.91 22.28 -29.32
CA HIS A 33 -33.50 22.41 -27.92
C HIS A 33 -33.04 21.10 -27.28
N LEU A 34 -33.44 19.95 -27.84
CA LEU A 34 -32.98 18.61 -27.43
C LEU A 34 -31.62 18.25 -28.04
N LYS A 35 -31.29 18.75 -29.23
CA LYS A 35 -30.00 18.48 -29.88
C LYS A 35 -28.84 19.22 -29.20
N SER A 36 -29.01 20.49 -28.82
CA SER A 36 -27.96 21.22 -28.08
C SER A 36 -27.80 20.74 -26.63
N ALA A 37 -28.86 20.18 -26.02
CA ALA A 37 -28.78 19.55 -24.71
C ALA A 37 -28.12 18.15 -24.73
N GLN A 38 -28.09 17.46 -25.89
CA GLN A 38 -27.36 16.20 -26.05
C GLN A 38 -25.90 16.40 -26.47
N GLU A 39 -25.58 17.40 -27.29
CA GLU A 39 -24.19 17.68 -27.68
C GLU A 39 -23.36 18.26 -26.50
N ASN A 40 -23.97 19.08 -25.64
CA ASN A 40 -23.32 19.58 -24.41
C ASN A 40 -23.23 18.54 -23.28
N ASN A 41 -23.74 17.32 -23.48
CA ASN A 41 -23.66 16.19 -22.54
C ASN A 41 -22.75 15.06 -23.06
N LEU A 42 -22.18 15.20 -24.26
CA LEU A 42 -21.24 14.23 -24.84
C LEU A 42 -19.77 14.63 -24.61
N GLU A 43 -19.49 15.91 -24.33
CA GLU A 43 -18.15 16.38 -23.92
C GLU A 43 -17.85 16.14 -22.43
N ASN A 44 -18.80 15.60 -21.66
CA ASN A 44 -18.63 15.31 -20.23
C ASN A 44 -18.58 13.80 -19.93
N ILE A 45 -18.34 12.97 -20.94
CA ILE A 45 -18.25 11.50 -20.84
C ILE A 45 -16.80 11.00 -21.07
N TYR A 46 -15.87 11.89 -21.45
CA TYR A 46 -14.48 11.55 -21.75
C TYR A 46 -13.50 12.28 -20.82
N ASN A 47 -13.53 11.90 -19.54
CA ASN A 47 -12.40 11.94 -18.60
C ASN A 47 -12.94 11.47 -17.25
N LEU A 48 -13.27 10.19 -17.17
CA LEU A 48 -13.36 9.54 -15.87
C LEU A 48 -11.97 8.99 -15.60
N ASP A 49 -11.17 9.77 -14.87
CA ASP A 49 -9.90 9.28 -14.33
C ASP A 49 -10.18 7.95 -13.62
N THR A 50 -9.52 6.90 -14.08
CA THR A 50 -9.68 5.57 -13.50
C THR A 50 -8.66 5.40 -12.38
N ASP A 51 -9.14 5.45 -11.15
CA ASP A 51 -8.30 5.23 -9.97
C ASP A 51 -8.23 3.74 -9.64
N LEU A 52 -7.02 3.18 -9.66
CA LEU A 52 -6.72 1.78 -9.32
C LEU A 52 -5.73 1.72 -8.16
N THR A 53 -5.89 0.72 -7.31
CA THR A 53 -4.79 0.22 -6.48
C THR A 53 -3.84 -0.63 -7.32
N ILE A 54 -2.62 -0.88 -6.83
CA ILE A 54 -1.67 -1.77 -7.52
C ILE A 54 -2.22 -3.20 -7.73
N GLU A 55 -2.98 -3.73 -6.78
CA GLU A 55 -3.63 -5.05 -6.91
C GLU A 55 -4.67 -5.07 -8.03
N GLU A 56 -5.49 -4.01 -8.10
CA GLU A 56 -6.48 -3.83 -9.16
C GLU A 56 -5.81 -3.64 -10.52
N ALA A 57 -4.71 -2.87 -10.59
CA ALA A 57 -3.93 -2.67 -11.80
C ALA A 57 -3.36 -3.98 -12.35
N MET A 58 -2.77 -4.83 -11.50
CA MET A 58 -2.26 -6.15 -11.89
C MET A 58 -3.33 -7.09 -12.46
N SER A 59 -4.59 -6.93 -12.04
CA SER A 59 -5.71 -7.76 -12.49
C SER A 59 -6.50 -7.13 -13.64
N SER A 60 -6.15 -5.90 -14.03
CA SER A 60 -6.88 -5.08 -14.98
C SER A 60 -6.32 -5.25 -16.39
N PRO A 61 -7.16 -5.21 -17.45
CA PRO A 61 -6.67 -5.13 -18.82
C PRO A 61 -6.17 -3.73 -19.20
N LEU A 62 -6.21 -2.75 -18.28
CA LEU A 62 -5.88 -1.35 -18.55
C LEU A 62 -4.38 -1.05 -18.46
N VAL A 63 -3.63 -1.83 -17.67
CA VAL A 63 -2.24 -1.57 -17.34
C VAL A 63 -1.48 -2.90 -17.32
N ASP A 64 -0.29 -2.94 -17.91
CA ASP A 64 0.67 -4.01 -17.67
C ASP A 64 1.55 -3.66 -16.47
N VAL A 65 1.72 -4.61 -15.55
CA VAL A 65 2.42 -4.39 -14.28
C VAL A 65 3.46 -5.47 -14.09
N VAL A 66 4.71 -5.07 -13.90
CA VAL A 66 5.83 -5.96 -13.55
C VAL A 66 6.51 -5.44 -12.30
N ILE A 67 6.69 -6.30 -11.30
CA ILE A 67 7.32 -5.96 -10.03
C ILE A 67 8.54 -6.87 -9.86
N ASN A 68 9.72 -6.27 -9.73
CA ASN A 68 10.96 -7.01 -9.54
C ASN A 68 11.74 -6.48 -8.34
N GLY A 69 12.60 -7.32 -7.78
CA GLY A 69 13.64 -6.85 -6.88
C GLY A 69 14.68 -6.00 -7.60
N THR A 70 15.59 -5.42 -6.82
CA THR A 70 16.75 -4.70 -7.34
C THR A 70 18.01 -5.31 -6.75
N VAL A 71 19.19 -4.89 -7.20
CA VAL A 71 20.47 -5.44 -6.76
C VAL A 71 20.82 -5.15 -5.28
N TRP A 72 19.95 -4.48 -4.50
CA TRP A 72 20.34 -3.87 -3.22
C TRP A 72 19.41 -4.13 -2.04
N GLY A 73 19.85 -5.05 -1.18
CA GLY A 73 19.71 -4.95 0.28
C GLY A 73 18.34 -5.31 0.87
N PHE A 74 18.31 -5.42 2.19
CA PHE A 74 17.11 -5.81 2.92
C PHE A 74 16.08 -4.66 3.08
N TRP A 75 16.43 -3.43 2.70
CA TRP A 75 15.56 -2.25 2.89
C TRP A 75 15.92 -1.10 1.94
N GLY A 76 15.05 -0.10 1.89
CA GLY A 76 15.23 1.13 1.11
C GLY A 76 14.65 0.99 -0.29
N GLN A 77 15.25 1.66 -1.27
CA GLN A 77 14.84 1.59 -2.67
C GLN A 77 15.24 0.25 -3.28
N CYS A 78 14.46 -0.80 -3.00
CA CYS A 78 14.85 -2.19 -3.27
C CYS A 78 13.86 -2.97 -4.16
N ILE A 79 12.78 -2.34 -4.61
CA ILE A 79 11.78 -2.93 -5.50
C ILE A 79 11.49 -1.99 -6.66
N ASP A 80 11.59 -2.48 -7.89
CA ASP A 80 11.18 -1.76 -9.09
C ASP A 80 9.78 -2.19 -9.52
N VAL A 81 8.94 -1.21 -9.84
CA VAL A 81 7.61 -1.41 -10.43
C VAL A 81 7.58 -0.74 -11.79
N TYR A 82 7.44 -1.56 -12.84
CA TYR A 82 7.16 -1.11 -14.20
C TYR A 82 5.65 -1.12 -14.42
N LEU A 83 5.14 0.00 -14.94
CA LEU A 83 3.74 0.20 -15.27
C LEU A 83 3.66 0.68 -16.71
N GLU A 84 2.81 0.07 -17.53
CA GLU A 84 2.53 0.52 -18.90
C GLU A 84 1.03 0.59 -19.14
N GLN A 85 0.54 1.74 -19.57
CA GLN A 85 -0.87 1.93 -19.88
C GLN A 85 -1.21 1.34 -21.25
N LEU A 86 -2.22 0.47 -21.28
CA LEU A 86 -2.65 -0.25 -22.48
C LEU A 86 -3.84 0.40 -23.19
N THR A 87 -4.43 1.45 -22.61
CA THR A 87 -5.63 2.13 -23.11
C THR A 87 -5.43 3.64 -23.26
N THR A 88 -6.42 4.33 -23.81
CA THR A 88 -6.39 5.80 -24.01
C THR A 88 -7.05 6.58 -22.88
N GLU A 89 -7.49 5.91 -21.81
CA GLU A 89 -8.14 6.54 -20.66
C GLU A 89 -7.09 6.86 -19.59
N ASP A 90 -7.15 8.02 -18.97
CA ASP A 90 -6.20 8.39 -17.90
C ASP A 90 -6.37 7.43 -16.70
N VAL A 91 -5.25 6.88 -16.21
CA VAL A 91 -5.22 5.94 -15.09
C VAL A 91 -4.33 6.49 -13.98
N THR A 92 -4.88 6.54 -12.77
CA THR A 92 -4.12 6.80 -11.54
C THR A 92 -3.92 5.50 -10.79
N ILE A 93 -2.69 5.16 -10.47
CA ILE A 93 -2.34 3.93 -9.73
C ILE A 93 -1.77 4.31 -8.37
N THR A 94 -2.39 3.82 -7.30
CA THR A 94 -1.91 4.00 -5.92
C THR A 94 -1.27 2.72 -5.40
N ILE A 95 -0.03 2.83 -4.95
CA ILE A 95 0.71 1.78 -4.24
C ILE A 95 0.82 2.21 -2.79
N SER A 96 -0.08 1.72 -1.93
CA SER A 96 -0.14 2.13 -0.53
C SER A 96 1.01 1.57 0.31
N ALA A 97 1.48 2.35 1.28
CA ALA A 97 2.32 1.81 2.35
C ALA A 97 1.63 0.65 3.08
N GLY A 98 2.41 -0.35 3.45
CA GLY A 98 1.95 -1.58 4.10
C GLY A 98 1.43 -2.66 3.15
N VAL A 99 1.37 -2.40 1.84
CA VAL A 99 1.20 -3.48 0.84
C VAL A 99 2.35 -4.47 0.98
N VAL A 100 2.03 -5.77 0.99
CA VAL A 100 3.02 -6.84 1.00
C VAL A 100 3.17 -7.40 -0.41
N LEU A 101 4.41 -7.48 -0.87
CA LEU A 101 4.80 -8.06 -2.14
C LEU A 101 5.39 -9.44 -1.86
N SER A 102 4.81 -10.46 -2.47
CA SER A 102 5.22 -11.85 -2.30
C SER A 102 6.05 -12.31 -3.49
N PRO A 103 7.29 -12.79 -3.26
CA PRO A 103 8.15 -13.25 -4.34
C PRO A 103 7.63 -14.55 -4.96
N ALA A 104 8.00 -14.78 -6.21
CA ALA A 104 7.75 -16.05 -6.88
C ALA A 104 8.59 -17.20 -6.29
N ASP A 105 9.81 -16.91 -5.80
CA ASP A 105 10.65 -17.86 -5.08
C ASP A 105 10.38 -17.78 -3.56
N SER A 106 10.04 -18.91 -2.95
CA SER A 106 9.84 -19.03 -1.50
C SER A 106 11.13 -18.92 -0.67
N GLY A 107 12.31 -18.91 -1.30
CA GLY A 107 13.58 -18.63 -0.62
C GLY A 107 13.85 -17.14 -0.39
N VAL A 108 13.07 -16.27 -1.03
CA VAL A 108 13.20 -14.82 -0.97
C VAL A 108 12.15 -14.25 -0.03
N GLN A 109 12.49 -13.18 0.68
CA GLN A 109 11.57 -12.58 1.65
C GLN A 109 10.40 -11.86 0.97
N ASN A 110 9.27 -11.77 1.67
CA ASN A 110 8.24 -10.80 1.35
C ASN A 110 8.80 -9.38 1.52
N MET A 111 8.32 -8.45 0.68
CA MET A 111 8.71 -7.04 0.75
C MET A 111 7.51 -6.18 1.13
N ILE A 112 7.68 -5.30 2.11
CA ILE A 112 6.62 -4.44 2.65
C ILE A 112 6.87 -3.03 2.16
N VAL A 113 5.95 -2.51 1.35
CA VAL A 113 6.03 -1.14 0.81
C VAL A 113 6.04 -0.14 1.96
N ALA A 114 7.06 0.72 2.02
CA ALA A 114 7.31 1.60 3.15
C ALA A 114 6.63 2.97 3.02
N LYS A 115 6.30 3.39 1.81
CA LYS A 115 5.70 4.69 1.49
C LYS A 115 4.72 4.58 0.35
N THR A 116 3.64 5.35 0.47
CA THR A 116 2.59 5.44 -0.53
C THR A 116 3.10 6.21 -1.74
N GLU A 117 3.04 5.57 -2.90
CA GLU A 117 3.37 6.18 -4.18
C GLU A 117 2.11 6.27 -5.06
N VAL A 118 2.04 7.32 -5.87
CA VAL A 118 0.93 7.55 -6.81
C VAL A 118 1.51 7.80 -8.19
N VAL A 119 1.12 6.99 -9.16
CA VAL A 119 1.55 7.08 -10.56
C VAL A 119 0.38 7.50 -11.43
N TYR A 120 0.62 8.44 -12.34
CA TYR A 120 -0.38 8.91 -13.30
C TYR A 120 0.07 8.55 -14.70
N LEU A 121 -0.76 7.80 -15.42
CA LEU A 121 -0.54 7.43 -16.82
C LEU A 121 -1.64 8.07 -17.66
N THR A 122 -1.27 8.71 -18.76
CA THR A 122 -2.16 9.67 -19.46
C THR A 122 -2.43 9.34 -20.93
N PHE A 123 -1.78 8.31 -21.48
CA PHE A 123 -2.05 7.85 -22.84
C PHE A 123 -1.62 6.40 -23.05
N SER A 124 -2.11 5.79 -24.12
CA SER A 124 -1.74 4.41 -24.48
C SER A 124 -0.26 4.32 -24.83
N GLY A 125 0.45 3.39 -24.19
CA GLY A 125 1.89 3.23 -24.26
C GLY A 125 2.68 4.19 -23.37
N ASP A 126 2.00 5.00 -22.54
CA ASP A 126 2.65 5.73 -21.45
C ASP A 126 3.15 4.71 -20.42
N SER A 127 4.39 4.89 -19.97
CA SER A 127 5.05 3.93 -19.10
C SER A 127 5.93 4.61 -18.08
N GLU A 128 5.91 4.11 -16.85
CA GLU A 128 6.72 4.63 -15.73
C GLU A 128 7.45 3.46 -15.05
N ILE A 129 8.69 3.71 -14.62
CA ILE A 129 9.40 2.83 -13.68
C ILE A 129 9.58 3.62 -12.39
N ILE A 130 9.08 3.08 -11.29
CA ILE A 130 9.31 3.63 -9.96
C ILE A 130 10.04 2.62 -9.09
N THR A 131 11.01 3.11 -8.33
CA THR A 131 11.71 2.30 -7.33
C THR A 131 11.11 2.58 -5.95
N LEU A 132 10.38 1.61 -5.43
CA LEU A 132 9.70 1.70 -4.15
C LEU A 132 10.69 1.59 -3.00
N TYR A 133 10.45 2.41 -1.97
CA TYR A 133 10.98 2.11 -0.65
C TYR A 133 10.24 0.91 -0.06
N ALA A 134 10.96 -0.11 0.36
CA ALA A 134 10.40 -1.29 1.00
C ALA A 134 11.31 -1.81 2.13
N PHE A 135 10.73 -2.64 2.98
CA PHE A 135 11.42 -3.38 4.03
C PHE A 135 11.17 -4.88 3.88
N CYS A 136 12.18 -5.66 4.17
CA CYS A 136 12.12 -7.11 4.28
C CYS A 136 11.12 -7.58 5.36
N GLY A 137 10.31 -8.59 5.04
CA GLY A 137 9.28 -9.16 5.91
C GLY A 137 9.79 -10.23 6.88
N GLU A 138 10.92 -10.88 6.60
CA GLU A 138 11.35 -12.10 7.31
C GLU A 138 12.85 -12.15 7.59
N SER A 139 13.31 -12.09 8.84
CA SER A 139 14.77 -12.05 9.10
C SER A 139 15.59 -13.28 8.65
N SER A 140 14.96 -14.38 8.24
CA SER A 140 15.63 -15.65 7.88
C SER A 140 15.88 -15.88 6.39
N ASP A 141 15.20 -15.15 5.50
CA ASP A 141 15.13 -15.49 4.08
C ASP A 141 16.12 -14.61 3.27
N ASP A 142 16.33 -14.90 1.99
CA ASP A 142 17.27 -14.11 1.17
C ASP A 142 16.65 -12.75 0.77
N ALA A 143 17.47 -11.70 0.76
CA ALA A 143 17.08 -10.39 0.25
C ALA A 143 16.81 -10.47 -1.27
N PRO A 144 15.88 -9.65 -1.79
CA PRO A 144 15.57 -9.66 -3.22
C PRO A 144 16.77 -9.26 -4.08
N ASP A 145 16.85 -9.85 -5.27
CA ASP A 145 17.73 -9.42 -6.36
C ASP A 145 16.96 -9.03 -7.63
N GLU A 146 17.67 -8.69 -8.71
CA GLU A 146 17.08 -8.21 -9.97
C GLU A 146 16.34 -9.30 -10.78
N ASP A 147 16.58 -10.58 -10.48
CA ASP A 147 15.92 -11.72 -11.13
C ASP A 147 14.64 -12.14 -10.36
N ASP A 148 14.43 -11.62 -9.15
CA ASP A 148 13.27 -11.91 -8.33
C ASP A 148 12.03 -11.14 -8.78
N THR A 149 10.95 -11.87 -9.06
CA THR A 149 9.66 -11.32 -9.47
C THR A 149 8.64 -11.40 -8.33
N PHE A 150 7.77 -10.41 -8.24
CA PHE A 150 6.81 -10.27 -7.13
C PHE A 150 5.36 -10.17 -7.62
N THR A 151 4.46 -10.56 -6.71
CA THR A 151 3.02 -10.34 -6.83
C THR A 151 2.49 -9.63 -5.60
N VAL A 152 1.36 -8.94 -5.70
CA VAL A 152 0.72 -8.34 -4.53
C VAL A 152 0.07 -9.44 -3.69
N SER A 153 0.42 -9.50 -2.41
CA SER A 153 -0.15 -10.44 -1.45
C SER A 153 -1.53 -10.00 -1.00
N SER A 154 -2.36 -10.96 -0.59
CA SER A 154 -3.64 -10.68 0.07
C SER A 154 -3.49 -10.15 1.50
N ILE A 155 -2.28 -10.17 2.04
CA ILE A 155 -1.93 -9.63 3.35
C ILE A 155 -1.44 -8.19 3.18
N SER A 156 -1.88 -7.30 4.06
CA SER A 156 -1.36 -5.93 4.16
C SER A 156 -1.34 -5.45 5.60
N TYR A 157 -0.42 -4.52 5.89
CA TYR A 157 -0.24 -3.93 7.21
C TYR A 157 -0.91 -2.56 7.28
N GLY A 158 -2.20 -2.55 7.63
CA GLY A 158 -2.94 -1.31 7.87
C GLY A 158 -2.42 -0.51 9.09
N PRO A 159 -2.81 0.77 9.22
CA PRO A 159 -2.23 1.72 10.18
C PRO A 159 -2.45 1.40 11.66
N SER A 160 -3.35 0.45 11.97
CA SER A 160 -3.59 -0.02 13.34
C SER A 160 -2.64 -1.14 13.77
N THR A 161 -1.96 -1.79 12.83
CA THR A 161 -1.00 -2.87 13.10
C THR A 161 0.33 -2.31 13.61
N CYS A 162 1.16 -3.15 14.22
CA CYS A 162 2.49 -2.74 14.69
C CYS A 162 3.34 -2.18 13.53
N VAL A 163 3.41 -2.92 12.42
CA VAL A 163 4.12 -2.49 11.20
C VAL A 163 3.50 -1.21 10.62
N GLY A 164 2.17 -1.17 10.43
CA GLY A 164 1.53 -0.01 9.83
C GLY A 164 1.67 1.28 10.63
N LYS A 165 1.81 1.20 11.97
CA LYS A 165 2.15 2.36 12.81
C LYS A 165 3.57 2.88 12.54
N ILE A 166 4.53 1.98 12.39
CA ILE A 166 5.91 2.32 12.03
C ILE A 166 5.94 2.99 10.65
N LEU A 167 5.26 2.40 9.66
CA LEU A 167 5.19 2.96 8.31
C LEU A 167 4.51 4.34 8.29
N ALA A 168 3.40 4.51 9.00
CA ALA A 168 2.76 5.82 9.13
C ALA A 168 3.68 6.87 9.78
N TYR A 169 4.50 6.46 10.75
CA TYR A 169 5.52 7.32 11.34
C TYR A 169 6.61 7.70 10.32
N PHE A 170 7.10 6.75 9.52
CA PHE A 170 8.07 7.03 8.45
C PHE A 170 7.51 7.97 7.41
N GLU A 171 6.30 7.73 6.90
CA GLU A 171 5.64 8.59 5.91
C GLU A 171 5.41 10.01 6.44
N THR A 172 4.99 10.14 7.70
CA THR A 172 4.69 11.46 8.30
C THR A 172 5.95 12.30 8.50
N ASN A 173 7.08 11.66 8.82
CA ASN A 173 8.29 12.36 9.20
C ASN A 173 9.38 12.35 8.11
N ASP A 174 9.20 11.55 7.05
CA ASP A 174 10.21 11.31 5.99
C ASP A 174 11.56 10.87 6.58
N THR A 175 11.51 9.93 7.51
CA THR A 175 12.70 9.41 8.24
C THR A 175 12.71 7.89 8.28
N TYR A 176 13.92 7.33 8.41
CA TYR A 176 14.21 5.91 8.64
C TYR A 176 13.77 4.93 7.53
N ILE A 177 13.11 5.42 6.48
CA ILE A 177 12.59 4.65 5.36
C ILE A 177 13.66 3.88 4.55
N ASP A 178 14.91 4.30 4.67
CA ASP A 178 16.08 3.72 4.00
C ASP A 178 17.19 3.31 5.00
N THR A 179 16.80 3.07 6.26
CA THR A 179 17.76 2.79 7.33
C THR A 179 17.67 1.37 7.85
N GLN A 180 18.82 0.86 8.28
CA GLN A 180 18.91 -0.42 8.97
C GLN A 180 18.06 -0.46 10.26
N SER A 181 18.00 0.65 10.99
CA SER A 181 17.17 0.79 12.19
C SER A 181 15.68 0.68 11.86
N GLY A 182 15.25 1.22 10.72
CA GLY A 182 13.91 1.01 10.19
C GLY A 182 13.59 -0.46 9.96
N GLN A 183 14.49 -1.19 9.28
CA GLN A 183 14.34 -2.63 9.05
C GLN A 183 14.23 -3.42 10.36
N PHE A 184 15.07 -3.13 11.34
CA PHE A 184 15.02 -3.81 12.64
C PHE A 184 13.74 -3.50 13.42
N ALA A 185 13.18 -2.29 13.29
CA ALA A 185 11.91 -1.95 13.90
C ALA A 185 10.75 -2.76 13.27
N ILE A 186 10.77 -2.95 11.94
CA ILE A 186 9.81 -3.80 11.22
C ILE A 186 9.91 -5.25 11.71
N TRP A 187 11.13 -5.82 11.75
CA TRP A 187 11.33 -7.18 12.29
C TRP A 187 10.95 -7.30 13.77
N ALA A 188 11.07 -6.24 14.58
CA ALA A 188 10.64 -6.30 15.96
C ALA A 188 9.12 -6.47 16.10
N CYS A 189 8.34 -5.98 15.12
CA CYS A 189 6.90 -6.20 15.03
C CYS A 189 6.54 -7.61 14.52
N ILE A 190 7.31 -8.15 13.57
CA ILE A 190 6.99 -9.41 12.89
C ILE A 190 7.58 -10.61 13.66
N ASP A 191 8.89 -10.60 13.89
CA ASP A 191 9.65 -11.69 14.52
C ASP A 191 9.77 -11.53 16.05
N GLY A 192 9.38 -10.35 16.55
CA GLY A 192 9.40 -10.01 17.97
C GLY A 192 10.73 -9.42 18.44
N VAL A 193 10.63 -8.54 19.45
CA VAL A 193 11.78 -7.83 20.05
C VAL A 193 12.90 -8.75 20.55
N ALA A 194 12.56 -9.99 20.95
CA ALA A 194 13.55 -10.96 21.43
C ALA A 194 14.49 -11.46 20.32
N SER A 195 13.99 -11.53 19.09
CA SER A 195 14.72 -11.97 17.89
C SER A 195 15.65 -10.86 17.38
N VAL A 196 15.19 -9.61 17.44
CA VAL A 196 15.94 -8.43 16.97
C VAL A 196 17.03 -7.97 17.95
N ARG A 197 16.76 -8.03 19.26
CA ARG A 197 17.71 -7.56 20.30
C ARG A 197 19.15 -8.05 20.11
N PRO A 198 19.44 -9.36 19.91
CA PRO A 198 20.81 -9.80 19.71
C PRO A 198 21.45 -9.20 18.45
N LEU A 199 20.68 -8.98 17.38
CA LEU A 199 21.18 -8.41 16.12
C LEU A 199 21.67 -6.97 16.31
N VAL A 200 20.89 -6.15 17.01
CA VAL A 200 21.25 -4.73 17.22
C VAL A 200 22.29 -4.52 18.31
N SER A 201 22.44 -5.46 19.25
CA SER A 201 23.38 -5.32 20.37
C SER A 201 24.87 -5.24 19.97
N PHE A 202 25.19 -5.63 18.73
CA PHE A 202 26.54 -5.54 18.18
C PHE A 202 26.77 -4.27 17.35
N LEU A 203 25.75 -3.45 17.16
CA LEU A 203 25.76 -2.26 16.31
C LEU A 203 25.60 -1.01 17.18
N PRO A 204 26.67 -0.21 17.38
CA PRO A 204 26.62 0.97 18.23
C PRO A 204 25.56 1.97 17.75
N GLY A 205 24.66 2.41 18.63
CA GLY A 205 23.61 3.39 18.34
C GLY A 205 22.32 2.80 17.77
N THR A 206 22.39 1.64 17.10
CA THR A 206 21.21 1.03 16.46
C THR A 206 20.12 0.64 17.47
N GLU A 207 20.47 0.14 18.66
CA GLU A 207 19.47 -0.19 19.69
C GLU A 207 18.69 1.05 20.16
N GLU A 208 19.37 2.20 20.29
CA GLU A 208 18.75 3.47 20.68
C GLU A 208 17.81 3.99 19.58
N GLU A 209 18.25 3.95 18.33
CA GLU A 209 17.43 4.35 17.17
C GLU A 209 16.19 3.46 17.01
N VAL A 210 16.34 2.13 17.14
CA VAL A 210 15.19 1.22 17.06
C VAL A 210 14.21 1.48 18.20
N ASN A 211 14.68 1.68 19.44
CA ASN A 211 13.83 2.04 20.55
C ASN A 211 13.06 3.35 20.29
N LEU A 212 13.73 4.37 19.74
CA LEU A 212 13.10 5.63 19.36
C LEU A 212 11.98 5.42 18.34
N ILE A 213 12.24 4.66 17.27
CA ILE A 213 11.22 4.34 16.26
C ILE A 213 10.04 3.61 16.89
N LEU A 214 10.27 2.59 17.72
CA LEU A 214 9.22 1.81 18.36
C LEU A 214 8.35 2.67 19.32
N GLU A 215 8.99 3.58 20.05
CA GLU A 215 8.30 4.51 20.97
C GLU A 215 7.48 5.56 20.21
N GLU A 216 8.11 6.30 19.29
CA GLU A 216 7.48 7.43 18.60
C GLU A 216 6.38 7.00 17.62
N SER A 217 6.49 5.80 17.03
CA SER A 217 5.42 5.21 16.22
C SER A 217 4.22 4.74 17.04
N GLY A 218 4.32 4.68 18.38
CA GLY A 218 3.23 4.23 19.24
C GLY A 218 2.94 2.73 19.12
N THR A 219 3.94 1.92 18.76
CA THR A 219 3.81 0.45 18.71
C THR A 219 3.57 -0.13 20.11
N GLY A 220 4.12 0.51 21.14
CA GLY A 220 4.15 0.00 22.51
C GLY A 220 5.21 -1.09 22.73
N LEU A 221 6.08 -1.33 21.75
CA LEU A 221 7.24 -2.22 21.87
C LEU A 221 8.46 -1.45 22.38
N SER A 222 9.41 -2.20 22.94
CA SER A 222 10.74 -1.70 23.30
C SER A 222 11.72 -2.87 23.30
N LEU A 223 12.96 -2.60 22.87
CA LEU A 223 14.06 -3.54 22.97
C LEU A 223 14.59 -3.66 24.40
N ASP A 224 14.31 -2.67 25.25
CA ASP A 224 14.76 -2.66 26.64
C ASP A 224 14.30 -3.92 27.36
N ARG A 225 15.18 -4.46 28.20
CA ARG A 225 14.78 -5.55 29.07
C ARG A 225 13.77 -4.98 30.06
N PRO A 226 12.62 -5.66 30.29
CA PRO A 226 11.71 -5.22 31.34
C PRO A 226 12.52 -5.12 32.62
N SER A 227 12.60 -3.91 33.17
CA SER A 227 13.28 -3.68 34.43
C SER A 227 12.48 -4.44 35.48
N ILE A 228 12.93 -5.64 35.86
CA ILE A 228 12.28 -6.38 36.94
C ILE A 228 12.55 -5.58 38.20
N PRO A 229 11.54 -4.92 38.80
CA PRO A 229 11.78 -4.09 39.97
C PRO A 229 12.30 -5.00 41.09
N GLY A 230 13.55 -4.79 41.50
CA GLY A 230 14.19 -5.56 42.58
C GLY A 230 15.09 -6.72 42.17
N PHE A 231 15.32 -7.01 40.88
CA PHE A 231 16.23 -8.08 40.44
C PHE A 231 17.56 -7.54 39.88
N SER A 232 18.43 -7.06 40.78
CA SER A 232 19.82 -6.74 40.45
C SER A 232 20.68 -8.00 40.63
N LEU A 233 20.98 -8.71 39.53
CA LEU A 233 21.84 -9.91 39.55
C LEU A 233 23.34 -9.59 39.73
N PHE A 234 23.74 -8.34 39.50
CA PHE A 234 25.15 -7.93 39.57
C PHE A 234 25.75 -7.88 40.99
N PRO A 235 25.08 -7.31 42.03
CA PRO A 235 25.62 -7.31 43.38
C PRO A 235 25.50 -8.67 44.09
N THR A 236 24.55 -9.52 43.72
CA THR A 236 24.32 -10.83 44.38
C THR A 236 25.35 -11.88 43.99
N ILE A 237 25.77 -11.93 42.72
CA ILE A 237 26.82 -12.88 42.29
C ILE A 237 28.18 -12.48 42.91
N ILE A 238 28.51 -11.19 42.94
CA ILE A 238 29.76 -10.70 43.54
C ILE A 238 29.80 -10.94 45.05
N THR A 239 28.68 -10.75 45.77
CA THR A 239 28.62 -11.08 47.21
C THR A 239 28.73 -12.57 47.47
N LEU A 240 28.13 -13.45 46.65
CA LEU A 240 28.24 -14.90 46.83
C LEU A 240 29.69 -15.40 46.68
N PHE A 241 30.42 -14.91 45.67
CA PHE A 241 31.83 -15.26 45.48
C PHE A 241 32.72 -14.71 46.59
N SER A 242 32.45 -13.51 47.10
CA SER A 242 33.20 -12.94 48.23
C SER A 242 32.96 -13.71 49.54
N ALA A 243 31.72 -14.17 49.79
CA ALA A 243 31.39 -14.97 50.96
C ALA A 243 31.99 -16.39 50.90
N LEU A 244 31.96 -17.05 49.74
CA LEU A 244 32.63 -18.34 49.53
C LEU A 244 34.15 -18.24 49.68
N GLY A 245 34.76 -17.18 49.16
CA GLY A 245 36.18 -16.89 49.37
C GLY A 245 36.54 -16.73 50.84
N LEU A 246 35.72 -15.99 51.61
CA LEU A 246 35.93 -15.79 53.04
C LEU A 246 35.76 -17.10 53.84
N ILE A 247 34.76 -17.92 53.51
CA ILE A 247 34.53 -19.23 54.14
C ILE A 247 35.72 -20.16 53.89
N LEU A 248 36.27 -20.20 52.67
CA LEU A 248 37.45 -21.02 52.36
C LEU A 248 38.70 -20.55 53.12
N ILE A 249 38.90 -19.23 53.24
CA ILE A 249 40.00 -18.67 54.03
C ILE A 249 39.87 -19.05 55.51
N LEU A 250 38.68 -18.94 56.08
CA LEU A 250 38.41 -19.30 57.47
C LEU A 250 38.55 -20.80 57.72
N TYR A 251 38.12 -21.64 56.77
CA TYR A 251 38.26 -23.10 56.87
C TYR A 251 39.73 -23.54 56.85
N LYS A 252 40.57 -22.89 56.02
CA LYS A 252 42.01 -23.18 55.94
C LYS A 252 42.74 -22.80 57.23
N LYS A 253 42.34 -21.72 57.91
CA LYS A 253 42.96 -21.26 59.17
C LYS A 253 42.67 -22.16 60.38
N LYS A 254 41.61 -22.97 60.36
CA LYS A 254 41.24 -23.86 61.48
C LYS A 254 41.96 -25.22 61.43
N ASN A 255 42.49 -25.61 60.28
CA ASN A 255 43.07 -26.93 60.03
C ASN A 255 44.61 -26.91 59.85
N PHE A 256 45.27 -25.79 60.15
CA PHE A 256 46.72 -25.64 60.26
C PHE A 256 47.03 -25.02 61.62
#